data_AF-A0A8S3DC89-F1
#
_entry.id   AF-A0A8S3DC89-F1
#
_cell.length_a   1.000
_cell.length_b   1.000
_cell.length_c   1.000
_cell.angle_alpha   90.00
_cell.angle_beta   90.00
_cell.angle_gamma   90.00
#
_symmetry.space_group_name_H-M   'P 1'
#
loop_
_entity.id
_entity.type
_entity.pdbx_description
1 polymer ?
#
loop_
_entity_poly.entity_id
_entity_poly.type
_entity_poly.pdbx_seq_one_letter_code
_entity_poly.pdbx_strand_id
1 'polypeptide(L)'
;HENNKVSKQCVHNETERGVTSLPDEYRHVIDALLDRPTIAGQYTADVPSEPISLEIDKSDLDFFQKLVMESKSKKNVTSVETPDARKRDASWIILFEKYVSQVNDSYAFMYQDHHYSTAKSIKSSNKKQFIMSGDAKCNFSSCTCSYHGTVHSNSELIITFEGKIVHSPSEQRARPVRGIHRLAVAEKLTSGLSPDQLRLKELGHLTENNRKFGNYNSVGSSPHVFRKIRSEAKTSLMLDKDLTTSLQKIKEEQAKVINVGKRVPGYLQTITICPLRLIHFTEGALILWNKIGSNVPISWDATGGIVMSRGKRVYYYELTVTNIAPQSVTTKNVSGPSFPITSMLSTTHTTMDLVQWLQDFEAAYRNLYGFKAPFPRPPIVHSDGSLVFPLAAMRFFNDDNTMSAYLKRSWIIVNKKATNEDLSKTVVHSCFAHFSKGVKRQATKFFTKKKVAFALWIMSLLVNSNTVEEMASMWEHICTVLLSPTQNTAYSVSISCLSYAADNVNNDPDKDNFIIRNVKVDSKGEYQYSSTLDQV
;
A
#
# COMPACT_ATOMS: atom_id res chain seq x y z
N HIS A 1 -9.33 34.18 27.86
CA HIS A 1 -7.87 34.16 27.67
C HIS A 1 -7.39 32.75 27.95
N GLU A 2 -6.44 32.25 27.15
CA GLU A 2 -5.85 30.89 27.15
C GLU A 2 -6.33 29.96 26.03
N ASN A 3 -5.85 30.25 24.82
CA ASN A 3 -5.71 29.33 23.70
C ASN A 3 -4.30 29.54 23.14
N ASN A 4 -3.31 28.78 23.63
CA ASN A 4 -1.99 28.63 22.99
C ASN A 4 -1.14 27.61 23.75
N LYS A 5 -1.29 26.30 23.44
CA LYS A 5 -0.25 25.28 23.74
C LYS A 5 -0.45 23.89 23.10
N VAL A 6 -1.11 23.76 21.94
CA VAL A 6 -1.32 22.44 21.29
C VAL A 6 -0.68 22.31 19.89
N SER A 7 -0.05 23.35 19.32
CA SER A 7 0.38 23.31 17.91
C SER A 7 1.81 22.83 17.62
N LYS A 8 2.60 22.37 18.62
CA LYS A 8 4.02 21.99 18.38
C LYS A 8 4.36 20.50 18.46
N GLN A 9 3.43 19.61 18.82
CA GLN A 9 3.75 18.19 19.04
C GLN A 9 3.24 17.24 17.94
N CYS A 10 2.53 17.73 16.92
CA CYS A 10 2.06 16.90 15.81
C CYS A 10 3.03 16.81 14.61
N VAL A 11 4.05 17.67 14.52
CA VAL A 11 4.91 17.75 13.33
C VAL A 11 6.11 16.77 13.40
N HIS A 12 6.48 16.27 14.58
CA HIS A 12 7.61 15.33 14.72
C HIS A 12 7.24 13.84 14.65
N ASN A 13 5.95 13.48 14.68
CA ASN A 13 5.55 12.07 14.66
C ASN A 13 5.22 11.52 13.25
N GLU A 14 5.16 12.35 12.21
CA GLU A 14 4.85 11.90 10.84
C GLU A 14 6.10 11.53 10.01
N THR A 15 7.29 11.99 10.39
CA THR A 15 8.54 11.64 9.71
C THR A 15 9.03 10.23 10.02
N GLU A 16 8.70 9.64 11.18
CA GLU A 16 9.21 8.32 11.56
C GLU A 16 8.34 7.13 11.12
N ARG A 17 7.07 7.35 10.75
CA ARG A 17 6.16 6.25 10.37
C ARG A 17 6.05 5.97 8.87
N GLY A 18 6.71 6.77 8.04
CA GLY A 18 6.66 6.64 6.57
C GLY A 18 7.98 6.29 5.87
N VAL A 19 9.09 6.20 6.61
CA VAL A 19 10.44 6.15 6.01
C VAL A 19 11.08 4.75 6.05
N THR A 20 10.53 3.79 6.80
CA THR A 20 11.19 2.48 7.00
C THR A 20 10.84 1.39 5.97
N SER A 21 10.24 1.72 4.82
CA SER A 21 9.99 0.74 3.75
C SER A 21 9.96 1.34 2.33
N LEU A 22 10.73 2.40 2.09
CA LEU A 22 10.98 2.84 0.71
C LEU A 22 12.04 1.94 0.09
N PRO A 23 11.80 1.37 -1.12
CA PRO A 23 12.82 0.61 -1.83
C PRO A 23 14.09 1.46 -2.04
N ASP A 24 15.28 0.85 -2.01
CA ASP A 24 16.58 1.53 -2.14
C ASP A 24 16.67 2.42 -3.40
N GLU A 25 15.85 2.13 -4.41
CA GLU A 25 15.73 2.93 -5.63
C GLU A 25 15.31 4.39 -5.38
N TYR A 26 14.73 4.76 -4.22
CA TYR A 26 14.35 6.15 -3.93
C TYR A 26 15.32 6.90 -3.01
N ARG A 27 16.40 6.25 -2.54
CA ARG A 27 17.34 6.84 -1.58
C ARG A 27 18.05 8.08 -2.15
N HIS A 28 18.42 8.02 -3.43
CA HIS A 28 19.02 9.14 -4.16
C HIS A 28 18.08 10.37 -4.31
N VAL A 29 16.76 10.17 -4.27
CA VAL A 29 15.77 11.26 -4.33
C VAL A 29 15.67 11.97 -2.97
N ILE A 30 15.78 11.23 -1.87
CA ILE A 30 15.80 11.78 -0.51
C ILE A 30 17.08 12.58 -0.30
N ASP A 31 18.23 12.05 -0.72
CA ASP A 31 19.51 12.75 -0.63
C ASP A 31 19.47 14.06 -1.44
N ALA A 32 18.92 14.04 -2.65
CA ALA A 32 18.72 15.24 -3.48
C ALA A 32 17.70 16.26 -2.92
N LEU A 33 16.79 15.84 -2.02
CA LEU A 33 15.87 16.74 -1.31
C LEU A 33 16.50 17.38 -0.08
N LEU A 34 17.48 16.70 0.54
CA LEU A 34 18.23 17.18 1.68
C LEU A 34 19.41 18.07 1.25
N ASP A 35 19.92 17.91 0.03
CA ASP A 35 21.04 18.66 -0.54
C ASP A 35 20.64 20.04 -1.11
N ARG A 36 19.76 20.77 -0.44
CA ARG A 36 19.60 22.20 -0.72
C ARG A 36 20.66 22.97 0.07
N PRO A 37 21.55 23.72 -0.59
CA PRO A 37 22.37 24.68 0.11
C PRO A 37 21.44 25.69 0.79
N THR A 38 21.39 25.70 2.12
CA THR A 38 20.85 26.84 2.90
C THR A 38 21.80 28.03 2.72
N ILE A 39 21.86 28.58 1.51
CA ILE A 39 22.55 29.82 1.24
C ILE A 39 21.59 30.93 1.64
N ALA A 40 22.00 31.78 2.57
CA ALA A 40 21.31 33.02 2.85
C ALA A 40 21.35 33.90 1.59
N GLY A 41 20.19 34.13 0.95
CA GLY A 41 20.09 34.93 -0.27
C GLY A 41 18.75 34.79 -0.97
N GLN A 42 18.46 35.62 -1.97
CA GLN A 42 17.33 35.46 -2.89
C GLN A 42 17.85 34.88 -4.20
N TYR A 43 17.11 33.97 -4.82
CA TYR A 43 17.43 33.53 -6.18
C TYR A 43 16.83 34.53 -7.17
N THR A 44 17.70 35.11 -7.99
CA THR A 44 17.32 36.01 -9.08
C THR A 44 17.69 35.40 -10.42
N ALA A 45 16.92 35.74 -11.45
CA ALA A 45 17.24 35.48 -12.83
C ALA A 45 16.66 36.59 -13.70
N ASP A 46 17.31 36.84 -14.83
CA ASP A 46 16.85 37.85 -15.78
C ASP A 46 15.70 37.30 -16.61
N VAL A 47 14.79 38.21 -16.93
CA VAL A 47 13.63 37.93 -17.77
C VAL A 47 13.99 38.36 -19.20
N PRO A 48 13.62 37.59 -20.24
CA PRO A 48 13.84 38.00 -21.62
C PRO A 48 13.26 39.40 -21.88
N SER A 49 14.08 40.30 -22.40
CA SER A 49 13.69 41.69 -22.67
C SER A 49 12.89 41.85 -23.96
N GLU A 50 12.96 40.87 -24.86
CA GLU A 50 12.27 40.85 -26.14
C GLU A 50 11.15 39.80 -26.17
N PRO A 51 10.04 40.04 -26.90
CA PRO A 51 9.01 39.03 -27.11
C PRO A 51 9.58 37.77 -27.76
N ILE A 52 9.23 36.61 -27.22
CA ILE A 52 9.66 35.32 -27.73
C ILE A 52 8.55 34.74 -28.60
N SER A 53 8.90 34.36 -29.82
CA SER A 53 7.99 33.70 -30.75
C SER A 53 8.30 32.20 -30.79
N LEU A 54 7.29 31.38 -30.55
CA LEU A 54 7.36 29.92 -30.57
C LEU A 54 6.37 29.35 -31.59
N GLU A 55 6.77 28.27 -32.25
CA GLU A 55 5.87 27.49 -33.10
C GLU A 55 5.08 26.49 -32.24
N ILE A 56 3.75 26.50 -32.40
CA ILE A 56 2.82 25.61 -31.72
C ILE A 56 2.53 24.41 -32.62
N ASP A 57 2.44 23.24 -32.00
CA ASP A 57 2.07 22.01 -32.69
C ASP A 57 0.65 22.13 -33.26
N LYS A 58 0.44 21.58 -34.47
CA LYS A 58 -0.85 21.64 -35.15
C LYS A 58 -2.01 21.11 -34.28
N SER A 59 -1.78 20.05 -33.52
CA SER A 59 -2.79 19.48 -32.59
C SER A 59 -3.20 20.45 -31.49
N ASP A 60 -2.26 21.22 -30.97
CA ASP A 60 -2.48 22.17 -29.88
C ASP A 60 -3.18 23.42 -30.42
N LEU A 61 -2.81 23.86 -31.64
CA LEU A 61 -3.52 24.90 -32.37
C LEU A 61 -4.98 24.53 -32.64
N ASP A 62 -5.22 23.31 -33.13
CA ASP A 62 -6.58 22.78 -33.39
C ASP A 62 -7.42 22.78 -32.10
N PHE A 63 -6.82 22.45 -30.95
CA PHE A 63 -7.48 22.54 -29.65
C PHE A 63 -7.88 23.99 -29.30
N PHE A 64 -6.98 24.97 -29.47
CA PHE A 64 -7.31 26.38 -29.22
C PHE A 64 -8.42 26.89 -30.14
N GLN A 65 -8.39 26.54 -31.42
CA GLN A 65 -9.43 26.89 -32.38
C GLN A 65 -10.79 26.28 -31.99
N LYS A 66 -10.79 25.02 -31.57
CA LYS A 66 -11.99 24.33 -31.07
C LYS A 66 -12.59 25.04 -29.85
N LEU A 67 -11.77 25.44 -28.87
CA LEU A 67 -12.23 26.20 -27.70
C LEU A 67 -12.94 27.51 -28.09
N VAL A 68 -12.40 28.24 -29.08
CA VAL A 68 -13.03 29.47 -29.57
C VAL A 68 -14.37 29.19 -30.25
N MET A 69 -14.48 28.10 -31.01
CA MET A 69 -15.73 27.72 -31.69
C MET A 69 -16.80 27.25 -30.70
N GLU A 70 -16.43 26.49 -29.68
CA GLU A 70 -17.33 26.02 -28.62
C GLU A 70 -17.86 27.16 -27.73
N SER A 71 -17.14 28.28 -27.64
CA SER A 71 -17.56 29.46 -26.86
C SER A 71 -18.88 30.09 -27.32
N LYS A 72 -19.35 29.78 -28.55
CA LYS A 72 -20.64 30.22 -29.10
C LYS A 72 -21.82 29.31 -28.76
N SER A 73 -21.60 27.98 -28.63
CA SER A 73 -22.68 27.00 -28.45
C SER A 73 -23.50 27.25 -27.17
N LYS A 74 -22.84 27.73 -26.10
CA LYS A 74 -23.48 27.96 -24.80
C LYS A 74 -24.25 29.28 -24.66
N LYS A 75 -24.31 30.15 -25.67
CA LYS A 75 -25.09 31.41 -25.60
C LYS A 75 -26.57 31.27 -25.99
N ASN A 76 -27.01 30.11 -26.49
CA ASN A 76 -28.39 29.89 -26.95
C ASN A 76 -29.25 28.97 -26.06
N VAL A 77 -28.85 28.68 -24.81
CA VAL A 77 -29.66 27.87 -23.88
C VAL A 77 -30.38 28.78 -22.89
N THR A 78 -31.62 29.15 -23.20
CA THR A 78 -32.58 29.70 -22.25
C THR A 78 -33.30 28.55 -21.54
N SER A 79 -32.73 28.02 -20.46
CA SER A 79 -33.50 27.31 -19.43
C SER A 79 -32.65 27.07 -18.18
N VAL A 80 -33.15 27.66 -17.09
CA VAL A 80 -33.11 27.24 -15.67
C VAL A 80 -32.09 26.16 -15.28
N GLU A 81 -31.24 26.55 -14.32
CA GLU A 81 -30.21 25.79 -13.60
C GLU A 81 -28.95 25.41 -14.39
N THR A 82 -27.92 26.28 -14.29
CA THR A 82 -26.54 25.84 -14.56
C THR A 82 -25.54 26.37 -13.52
N PRO A 83 -24.70 25.50 -12.94
CA PRO A 83 -23.61 25.92 -12.06
C PRO A 83 -22.54 26.66 -12.86
N ASP A 84 -22.28 27.90 -12.47
CA ASP A 84 -21.05 28.67 -12.67
C ASP A 84 -20.45 28.65 -14.09
N ALA A 85 -20.78 29.67 -14.90
CA ALA A 85 -20.23 29.92 -16.24
C ALA A 85 -18.69 30.06 -16.31
N ARG A 86 -17.99 29.93 -15.18
CA ARG A 86 -16.53 29.92 -15.01
C ARG A 86 -15.88 28.55 -15.17
N LYS A 87 -16.63 27.44 -15.23
CA LYS A 87 -16.07 26.09 -15.52
C LYS A 87 -15.94 25.85 -17.03
N ARG A 88 -15.04 26.60 -17.68
CA ARG A 88 -14.55 26.24 -19.02
C ARG A 88 -13.40 25.25 -18.88
N ASP A 89 -13.13 24.48 -19.93
CA ASP A 89 -12.03 23.50 -19.92
C ASP A 89 -10.70 24.23 -19.63
N ALA A 90 -10.15 23.99 -18.44
CA ALA A 90 -8.91 24.61 -17.99
C ALA A 90 -7.67 23.99 -18.66
N SER A 91 -7.84 23.09 -19.64
CA SER A 91 -6.72 22.42 -20.31
C SER A 91 -5.88 23.35 -21.18
N TRP A 92 -6.39 24.52 -21.58
CA TRP A 92 -5.60 25.56 -22.26
C TRP A 92 -4.43 26.08 -21.40
N ILE A 93 -4.60 26.12 -20.07
CA ILE A 93 -3.56 26.53 -19.10
C ILE A 93 -2.34 25.60 -19.22
N ILE A 94 -2.59 24.31 -19.40
CA ILE A 94 -1.56 23.26 -19.52
C ILE A 94 -0.80 23.41 -20.84
N LEU A 95 -1.49 23.75 -21.93
CA LEU A 95 -0.85 23.97 -23.21
C LEU A 95 0.04 25.21 -23.19
N PHE A 96 -0.43 26.34 -22.67
CA PHE A 96 0.43 27.51 -22.48
C PHE A 96 1.63 27.19 -21.56
N GLU A 97 1.43 26.40 -20.50
CA GLU A 97 2.51 25.95 -19.61
C GLU A 97 3.57 25.13 -20.36
N LYS A 98 3.16 24.19 -21.22
CA LYS A 98 4.07 23.38 -22.05
C LYS A 98 5.06 24.29 -22.78
N TYR A 99 4.58 25.32 -23.47
CA TYR A 99 5.44 26.22 -24.25
C TYR A 99 6.21 27.24 -23.38
N VAL A 100 5.59 27.80 -22.34
CA VAL A 100 6.28 28.73 -21.41
C VAL A 100 7.42 28.03 -20.68
N SER A 101 7.26 26.75 -20.31
CA SER A 101 8.32 25.97 -19.65
C SER A 101 9.53 25.68 -20.54
N GLN A 102 9.37 25.71 -21.87
CA GLN A 102 10.51 25.60 -22.80
C GLN A 102 11.37 26.85 -22.78
N VAL A 103 10.77 28.00 -22.51
CA VAL A 103 11.48 29.27 -22.37
C VAL A 103 12.11 29.39 -21.00
N ASN A 104 11.35 29.06 -19.95
CA ASN A 104 11.84 29.13 -18.59
C ASN A 104 10.99 28.26 -17.63
N ASP A 105 11.64 27.28 -17.03
CA ASP A 105 11.05 26.33 -16.09
C ASP A 105 11.17 26.78 -14.62
N SER A 106 11.69 27.97 -14.35
CA SER A 106 11.90 28.48 -12.98
C SER A 106 10.60 28.95 -12.29
N TYR A 107 9.48 29.04 -13.02
CA TYR A 107 8.26 29.74 -12.56
C TYR A 107 7.07 28.86 -12.24
N ALA A 108 6.26 29.33 -11.28
CA ALA A 108 4.90 28.85 -11.06
C ALA A 108 3.86 29.94 -11.38
N PHE A 109 3.55 30.10 -12.67
CA PHE A 109 2.63 31.15 -13.16
C PHE A 109 1.14 30.81 -12.94
N MET A 110 0.44 31.62 -12.16
CA MET A 110 -1.00 31.58 -12.04
C MET A 110 -1.65 32.54 -13.03
N TYR A 111 -2.52 32.00 -13.89
CA TYR A 111 -3.28 32.80 -14.83
C TYR A 111 -4.32 33.65 -14.11
N GLN A 112 -4.32 34.93 -14.42
CA GLN A 112 -5.25 35.92 -13.87
C GLN A 112 -6.43 36.07 -14.81
N ASP A 113 -6.14 36.34 -16.08
CA ASP A 113 -7.11 36.65 -17.11
C ASP A 113 -6.80 35.90 -18.41
N HIS A 114 -7.83 35.77 -19.24
CA HIS A 114 -7.70 35.18 -20.57
C HIS A 114 -8.76 35.72 -21.51
N HIS A 115 -8.40 35.87 -22.78
CA HIS A 115 -9.26 36.41 -23.82
C HIS A 115 -9.29 35.47 -25.03
N TYR A 116 -10.47 35.29 -25.61
CA TYR A 116 -10.64 34.55 -26.86
C TYR A 116 -11.00 35.53 -27.97
N SER A 117 -10.47 35.26 -29.16
CA SER A 117 -10.92 35.90 -30.39
C SER A 117 -12.38 35.57 -30.67
N THR A 118 -13.02 36.38 -31.52
CA THR A 118 -14.39 36.08 -31.93
C THR A 118 -14.38 35.08 -33.07
N ALA A 119 -15.31 34.12 -33.11
CA ALA A 119 -15.37 33.19 -34.25
C ALA A 119 -15.66 33.87 -35.61
N LYS A 120 -16.06 35.15 -35.63
CA LYS A 120 -16.12 35.97 -36.86
C LYS A 120 -14.75 36.46 -37.28
N SER A 121 -13.86 36.75 -36.32
CA SER A 121 -12.49 37.09 -36.62
C SER A 121 -11.82 35.88 -37.26
N ILE A 122 -11.76 34.70 -36.62
CA ILE A 122 -11.05 33.49 -37.13
C ILE A 122 -11.35 33.11 -38.60
N LYS A 123 -12.54 33.42 -39.12
CA LYS A 123 -12.94 33.13 -40.53
C LYS A 123 -12.41 34.16 -41.56
N SER A 124 -11.74 35.21 -41.11
CA SER A 124 -11.13 36.23 -41.96
C SER A 124 -9.82 35.71 -42.56
N SER A 125 -9.54 36.03 -43.83
CA SER A 125 -8.38 35.54 -44.59
C SER A 125 -7.02 36.14 -44.18
N ASN A 126 -6.91 36.76 -43.00
CA ASN A 126 -5.67 37.36 -42.53
C ASN A 126 -4.75 36.31 -41.88
N LYS A 127 -3.50 36.22 -42.37
CA LYS A 127 -2.55 35.16 -41.99
C LYS A 127 -2.09 35.19 -40.51
N LYS A 128 -2.17 36.32 -39.80
CA LYS A 128 -1.73 36.46 -38.40
C LYS A 128 -2.87 36.89 -37.49
N GLN A 129 -3.91 36.08 -37.40
CA GLN A 129 -5.07 36.41 -36.61
C GLN A 129 -4.96 35.93 -35.17
N PHE A 130 -5.26 36.82 -34.24
CA PHE A 130 -5.44 36.50 -32.83
C PHE A 130 -6.44 35.36 -32.63
N ILE A 131 -6.07 34.34 -31.86
CA ILE A 131 -6.94 33.23 -31.43
C ILE A 131 -7.28 33.36 -29.95
N MET A 132 -6.26 33.46 -29.10
CA MET A 132 -6.39 33.48 -27.64
C MET A 132 -5.20 34.20 -27.00
N SER A 133 -5.43 34.90 -25.90
CA SER A 133 -4.36 35.38 -25.01
C SER A 133 -4.62 35.00 -23.56
N GLY A 134 -3.55 34.96 -22.79
CA GLY A 134 -3.59 34.72 -21.36
C GLY A 134 -2.54 35.54 -20.63
N ASP A 135 -2.96 36.09 -19.49
CA ASP A 135 -2.11 36.85 -18.57
C ASP A 135 -1.85 36.00 -17.33
N ALA A 136 -0.57 35.89 -16.93
CA ALA A 136 -0.22 35.14 -15.74
C ALA A 136 0.84 35.85 -14.89
N LYS A 137 0.77 35.65 -13.57
CA LYS A 137 1.74 36.17 -12.60
C LYS A 137 2.37 35.05 -11.81
N CYS A 138 3.66 35.19 -11.49
CA CYS A 138 4.36 34.25 -10.64
C CYS A 138 3.70 34.25 -9.26
N ASN A 139 3.46 33.07 -8.68
CA ASN A 139 2.75 32.93 -7.40
C ASN A 139 3.66 32.95 -6.17
N PHE A 140 4.94 33.23 -6.35
CA PHE A 140 5.90 33.42 -5.27
C PHE A 140 5.73 34.81 -4.65
N SER A 141 5.81 34.85 -3.32
CA SER A 141 5.52 36.05 -2.54
C SER A 141 6.41 37.25 -2.88
N SER A 142 7.68 37.00 -3.18
CA SER A 142 8.68 38.03 -3.49
C SER A 142 8.83 38.32 -5.00
N CYS A 143 8.12 37.60 -5.86
CA CYS A 143 8.33 37.65 -7.31
C CYS A 143 7.35 38.60 -7.99
N THR A 144 7.84 39.52 -8.81
CA THR A 144 7.00 40.44 -9.60
C THR A 144 6.84 40.00 -11.06
N CYS A 145 7.46 38.88 -11.44
CA CYS A 145 7.43 38.39 -12.81
C CYS A 145 6.02 38.03 -13.26
N SER A 146 5.65 38.54 -14.43
CA SER A 146 4.42 38.22 -15.14
C SER A 146 4.71 37.94 -16.61
N TYR A 147 3.78 37.27 -17.28
CA TYR A 147 3.87 37.12 -18.72
C TYR A 147 2.49 37.28 -19.37
N HIS A 148 2.50 37.78 -20.60
CA HIS A 148 1.38 37.84 -21.52
C HIS A 148 1.69 36.95 -22.71
N GLY A 149 0.87 35.93 -22.94
CA GLY A 149 1.01 35.03 -24.08
C GLY A 149 -0.13 35.20 -25.07
N THR A 150 0.16 35.25 -26.37
CA THR A 150 -0.83 35.34 -27.44
C THR A 150 -0.63 34.28 -28.52
N VAL A 151 -1.67 33.48 -28.77
CA VAL A 151 -1.73 32.47 -29.82
C VAL A 151 -2.34 33.06 -31.09
N HIS A 152 -1.68 32.84 -32.23
CA HIS A 152 -2.12 33.26 -33.55
C HIS A 152 -2.47 32.08 -34.47
N SER A 153 -3.24 32.36 -35.53
CA SER A 153 -3.71 31.39 -36.52
C SER A 153 -2.62 30.74 -37.37
N ASN A 154 -1.43 31.32 -37.44
CA ASN A 154 -0.25 30.80 -38.13
C ASN A 154 0.60 29.88 -37.24
N SER A 155 0.01 29.25 -36.22
CA SER A 155 0.73 28.42 -35.24
C SER A 155 1.77 29.18 -34.42
N GLU A 156 1.68 30.50 -34.33
CA GLU A 156 2.66 31.32 -33.61
C GLU A 156 2.15 31.66 -32.20
N LEU A 157 2.93 31.33 -31.17
CA LEU A 157 2.74 31.79 -29.79
C LEU A 157 3.78 32.88 -29.49
N ILE A 158 3.30 34.09 -29.22
CA ILE A 158 4.15 35.20 -28.77
C ILE A 158 4.05 35.32 -27.25
N ILE A 159 5.17 35.28 -26.55
CA ILE A 159 5.27 35.41 -25.10
C ILE A 159 6.09 36.66 -24.77
N THR A 160 5.46 37.60 -24.06
CA THR A 160 6.13 38.79 -23.52
C THR A 160 6.18 38.67 -22.01
N PHE A 161 7.35 38.81 -21.42
CA PHE A 161 7.52 38.79 -19.97
C PHE A 161 7.79 40.19 -19.43
N GLU A 162 7.38 40.41 -18.18
CA GLU A 162 7.60 41.67 -17.47
C GLU A 162 8.02 41.38 -16.01
N GLY A 163 8.67 42.36 -15.38
CA GLY A 163 9.05 42.31 -13.96
C GLY A 163 10.39 41.62 -13.69
N LYS A 164 10.59 41.19 -12.43
CA LYS A 164 11.83 40.55 -11.97
C LYS A 164 11.54 39.23 -11.26
N ILE A 165 12.45 38.28 -11.46
CA ILE A 165 12.40 36.97 -10.81
C ILE A 165 13.14 37.08 -9.48
N VAL A 166 12.41 36.90 -8.39
CA VAL A 166 12.98 36.93 -7.03
C VAL A 166 12.27 35.88 -6.19
N HIS A 167 12.93 34.73 -5.98
CA HIS A 167 12.36 33.63 -5.20
C HIS A 167 13.16 33.43 -3.92
N SER A 168 12.46 33.28 -2.79
CA SER A 168 13.09 32.86 -1.55
C SER A 168 13.53 31.38 -1.65
N PRO A 169 14.74 31.02 -1.20
CA PRO A 169 15.17 29.62 -1.12
C PRO A 169 14.23 28.77 -0.26
N SER A 170 13.55 29.35 0.73
CA SER A 170 12.60 28.62 1.59
C SER A 170 11.21 28.46 0.99
N GLU A 171 10.88 29.18 -0.09
CA GLU A 171 9.55 29.16 -0.68
C GLU A 171 9.45 28.04 -1.73
N GLN A 172 8.40 27.25 -1.63
CA GLN A 172 8.04 26.23 -2.61
C GLN A 172 6.63 26.50 -3.09
N ARG A 173 6.44 26.57 -4.40
CA ARG A 173 5.14 26.81 -4.99
C ARG A 173 4.85 25.80 -6.08
N ALA A 174 3.59 25.44 -6.17
CA ALA A 174 3.05 24.62 -7.23
C ALA A 174 1.70 25.15 -7.65
N ARG A 175 1.38 25.00 -8.91
CA ARG A 175 0.06 25.31 -9.44
C ARG A 175 -0.97 24.25 -9.05
N PRO A 176 -2.27 24.61 -9.04
CA PRO A 176 -3.32 23.62 -8.94
C PRO A 176 -3.27 22.65 -10.12
N VAL A 177 -3.26 21.34 -9.86
CA VAL A 177 -3.35 20.30 -10.89
C VAL A 177 -4.78 20.25 -11.46
N ARG A 178 -4.94 20.61 -12.74
CA ARG A 178 -6.23 20.81 -13.43
C ARG A 178 -6.27 20.16 -14.82
N GLY A 179 -7.47 20.08 -15.41
CA GLY A 179 -7.69 19.66 -16.80
C GLY A 179 -7.13 18.28 -17.13
N ILE A 180 -6.59 18.14 -18.34
CA ILE A 180 -5.94 16.91 -18.84
C ILE A 180 -4.86 16.36 -17.89
N HIS A 181 -4.07 17.22 -17.22
CA HIS A 181 -3.04 16.77 -16.29
C HIS A 181 -3.66 16.10 -15.06
N ARG A 182 -4.78 16.65 -14.54
CA ARG A 182 -5.52 16.02 -13.43
C ARG A 182 -6.07 14.65 -13.82
N LEU A 183 -6.54 14.48 -15.06
CA LEU A 183 -7.04 13.21 -15.58
C LEU A 183 -5.91 12.18 -15.71
N ALA A 184 -4.76 12.56 -16.25
CA ALA A 184 -3.58 11.70 -16.34
C ALA A 184 -3.07 11.26 -14.95
N VAL A 185 -3.05 12.18 -13.97
CA VAL A 185 -2.72 11.85 -12.58
C VAL A 185 -3.76 10.93 -11.97
N ALA A 186 -5.06 11.16 -12.22
CA ALA A 186 -6.14 10.30 -11.76
C ALA A 186 -5.98 8.87 -12.28
N GLU A 187 -5.72 8.70 -13.57
CA GLU A 187 -5.50 7.41 -14.23
C GLU A 187 -4.36 6.62 -13.57
N LYS A 188 -3.18 7.26 -13.42
CA LYS A 188 -2.01 6.67 -12.72
C LYS A 188 -2.35 6.24 -11.28
N LEU A 189 -3.14 7.03 -10.56
CA LEU A 189 -3.52 6.74 -9.16
C LEU A 189 -4.62 5.67 -9.03
N THR A 190 -5.43 5.49 -10.07
CA THR A 190 -6.43 4.42 -10.14
C THR A 190 -5.84 3.09 -10.61
N SER A 191 -4.74 3.10 -11.37
CA SER A 191 -4.04 1.91 -11.85
C SER A 191 -3.14 1.24 -10.81
N GLY A 192 -3.07 1.77 -9.58
CA GLY A 192 -2.44 1.09 -8.43
C GLY A 192 -1.31 1.88 -7.74
N LEU A 193 -0.80 2.97 -8.33
CA LEU A 193 0.23 3.79 -7.69
C LEU A 193 -0.33 4.49 -6.44
N SER A 194 0.43 4.44 -5.33
CA SER A 194 0.07 5.22 -4.15
C SER A 194 0.32 6.72 -4.41
N PRO A 195 -0.47 7.64 -3.80
CA PRO A 195 -0.23 9.07 -3.91
C PRO A 195 1.19 9.49 -3.55
N ASP A 196 1.77 8.84 -2.54
CA ASP A 196 3.10 9.17 -2.05
C ASP A 196 4.19 8.62 -2.99
N GLN A 197 4.00 7.43 -3.57
CA GLN A 197 4.88 6.89 -4.62
C GLN A 197 4.87 7.76 -5.88
N LEU A 198 3.70 8.17 -6.34
CA LEU A 198 3.59 9.06 -7.50
C LEU A 198 4.28 10.39 -7.22
N ARG A 199 4.07 10.97 -6.04
CA ARG A 199 4.75 12.21 -5.62
C ARG A 199 6.27 12.07 -5.60
N LEU A 200 6.79 10.98 -5.04
CA LEU A 200 8.23 10.68 -5.02
C LEU A 200 8.81 10.54 -6.43
N LYS A 201 8.07 9.88 -7.33
CA LYS A 201 8.47 9.77 -8.74
C LYS A 201 8.54 11.13 -9.42
N GLU A 202 7.50 11.95 -9.27
CA GLU A 202 7.48 13.32 -9.85
C GLU A 202 8.56 14.22 -9.24
N LEU A 203 8.92 14.04 -7.96
CA LEU A 203 10.04 14.72 -7.31
C LEU A 203 11.38 14.38 -7.97
N GLY A 204 11.59 13.10 -8.30
CA GLY A 204 12.78 12.64 -9.02
C GLY A 204 12.94 13.28 -10.40
N HIS A 205 11.82 13.66 -11.05
CA HIS A 205 11.79 14.28 -12.37
C HIS A 205 11.93 15.82 -12.37
N LEU A 206 12.05 16.47 -11.22
CA LEU A 206 12.30 17.91 -11.16
C LEU A 206 13.68 18.26 -11.73
N THR A 207 13.73 19.25 -12.62
CA THR A 207 14.98 19.80 -13.16
C THR A 207 15.78 20.51 -12.06
N GLU A 208 17.07 20.76 -12.30
CA GLU A 208 17.91 21.54 -11.39
C GLU A 208 17.34 22.95 -11.17
N ASN A 209 16.85 23.60 -12.23
CA ASN A 209 16.20 24.91 -12.15
C ASN A 209 14.92 24.87 -11.31
N ASN A 210 14.06 23.85 -11.48
CA ASN A 210 12.87 23.68 -10.66
C ASN A 210 13.24 23.59 -9.17
N ARG A 211 14.26 22.78 -8.84
CA ARG A 211 14.74 22.61 -7.46
C ARG A 211 15.34 23.89 -6.92
N LYS A 212 16.12 24.61 -7.71
CA LYS A 212 16.76 25.88 -7.31
C LYS A 212 15.71 26.96 -7.03
N PHE A 213 14.79 27.20 -7.96
CA PHE A 213 13.79 28.25 -7.86
C PHE A 213 12.52 27.87 -7.10
N GLY A 214 12.41 26.62 -6.60
CA GLY A 214 11.30 26.18 -5.76
C GLY A 214 10.00 25.90 -6.54
N ASN A 215 10.10 25.63 -7.85
CA ASN A 215 8.95 25.32 -8.70
C ASN A 215 8.60 23.83 -8.62
N TYR A 216 7.42 23.51 -8.06
CA TYR A 216 6.96 22.14 -7.79
C TYR A 216 5.68 21.80 -8.57
N ASN A 217 5.45 22.41 -9.75
CA ASN A 217 4.22 22.23 -10.53
C ASN A 217 3.86 20.76 -10.83
N SER A 218 4.83 19.92 -11.18
CA SER A 218 4.63 18.48 -11.45
C SER A 218 4.30 17.67 -10.18
N VAL A 219 4.79 18.12 -9.02
CA VAL A 219 4.69 17.42 -7.73
C VAL A 219 3.46 17.82 -6.92
N GLY A 220 2.98 19.06 -7.13
CA GLY A 220 1.90 19.67 -6.37
C GLY A 220 2.35 20.24 -5.01
N SER A 221 1.54 21.17 -4.50
CA SER A 221 1.89 21.97 -3.31
C SER A 221 1.90 21.17 -2.00
N SER A 222 1.22 20.02 -1.96
CA SER A 222 1.24 19.12 -0.81
C SER A 222 0.86 17.69 -1.21
N PRO A 223 1.20 16.68 -0.38
CA PRO A 223 0.76 15.29 -0.58
C PRO A 223 -0.78 15.16 -0.66
N HIS A 224 -1.53 16.10 -0.07
CA HIS A 224 -2.99 16.08 -0.09
C HIS A 224 -3.58 16.25 -1.49
N VAL A 225 -2.87 16.88 -2.43
CA VAL A 225 -3.36 17.09 -3.79
C VAL A 225 -3.60 15.76 -4.50
N PHE A 226 -2.62 14.85 -4.48
CA PHE A 226 -2.74 13.54 -5.11
C PHE A 226 -3.72 12.63 -4.36
N ARG A 227 -3.77 12.72 -3.02
CA ARG A 227 -4.79 12.02 -2.21
C ARG A 227 -6.20 12.44 -2.61
N LYS A 228 -6.42 13.75 -2.81
CA LYS A 228 -7.70 14.30 -3.25
C LYS A 228 -8.06 13.85 -4.67
N ILE A 229 -7.11 13.92 -5.62
CA ILE A 229 -7.31 13.43 -7.00
C ILE A 229 -7.70 11.95 -6.98
N ARG A 230 -6.99 11.11 -6.23
CA ARG A 230 -7.31 9.69 -6.08
C ARG A 230 -8.71 9.46 -5.53
N SER A 231 -9.11 10.23 -4.52
CA SER A 231 -10.44 10.11 -3.91
C SER A 231 -11.56 10.45 -4.89
N GLU A 232 -11.41 11.55 -5.63
CA GLU A 232 -12.35 11.95 -6.68
C GLU A 232 -12.42 10.89 -7.80
N ALA A 233 -11.26 10.43 -8.27
CA ALA A 233 -11.16 9.40 -9.30
C ALA A 233 -11.82 8.08 -8.87
N LYS A 234 -11.59 7.65 -7.62
CA LYS A 234 -12.27 6.47 -7.05
C LYS A 234 -13.78 6.65 -6.98
N THR A 235 -14.25 7.85 -6.66
CA THR A 235 -15.69 8.16 -6.64
C THR A 235 -16.28 8.09 -8.04
N SER A 236 -15.57 8.53 -9.08
CA SER A 236 -16.02 8.39 -10.47
C SER A 236 -16.04 6.94 -10.97
N LEU A 237 -15.31 6.03 -10.34
CA LEU A 237 -15.38 4.60 -10.63
C LEU A 237 -16.59 3.90 -9.96
N MET A 238 -17.32 4.59 -9.08
CA MET A 238 -18.55 4.02 -8.51
C MET A 238 -19.65 4.00 -9.58
N LEU A 239 -20.26 2.84 -9.78
CA LEU A 239 -21.36 2.63 -10.73
C LEU A 239 -22.72 3.05 -10.15
N ASP A 240 -22.75 3.40 -8.87
CA ASP A 240 -23.91 3.91 -8.16
C ASP A 240 -23.47 4.76 -6.95
N LYS A 241 -24.34 5.66 -6.48
CA LYS A 241 -24.11 6.40 -5.23
C LYS A 241 -24.22 5.48 -4.01
N ASP A 242 -25.11 4.49 -4.06
CA ASP A 242 -25.19 3.46 -3.03
C ASP A 242 -24.05 2.44 -3.23
N LEU A 243 -23.23 2.25 -2.18
CA LEU A 243 -22.05 1.40 -2.24
C LEU A 243 -22.41 -0.06 -2.55
N THR A 244 -23.51 -0.56 -2.01
CA THR A 244 -23.93 -1.95 -2.23
C THR A 244 -24.33 -2.16 -3.67
N THR A 245 -25.19 -1.27 -4.17
CA THR A 245 -25.67 -1.29 -5.55
C THR A 245 -24.48 -1.15 -6.50
N SER A 246 -23.51 -0.29 -6.16
CA SER A 246 -22.27 -0.19 -6.93
C SER A 246 -21.46 -1.49 -6.91
N LEU A 247 -21.27 -2.14 -5.75
CA LEU A 247 -20.54 -3.41 -5.65
C LEU A 247 -21.25 -4.55 -6.39
N GLN A 248 -22.57 -4.59 -6.32
CA GLN A 248 -23.40 -5.57 -7.02
C GLN A 248 -23.32 -5.39 -8.54
N LYS A 249 -23.41 -4.14 -9.02
CA LYS A 249 -23.18 -3.81 -10.44
C LYS A 249 -21.77 -4.20 -10.89
N ILE A 250 -20.73 -3.92 -10.08
CA ILE A 250 -19.35 -4.34 -10.39
C ILE A 250 -19.27 -5.87 -10.49
N LYS A 251 -19.88 -6.60 -9.57
CA LYS A 251 -19.92 -8.08 -9.60
C LYS A 251 -20.59 -8.59 -10.88
N GLU A 252 -21.69 -7.97 -11.31
CA GLU A 252 -22.39 -8.33 -12.55
C GLU A 252 -21.57 -8.02 -13.80
N GLU A 253 -20.89 -6.87 -13.85
CA GLU A 253 -20.00 -6.50 -14.94
C GLU A 253 -18.80 -7.46 -15.04
N GLN A 254 -18.21 -7.87 -13.89
CA GLN A 254 -17.15 -8.88 -13.86
C GLN A 254 -17.61 -10.22 -14.47
N ALA A 255 -18.87 -10.58 -14.27
CA ALA A 255 -19.45 -11.80 -14.84
C ALA A 255 -19.69 -11.69 -16.34
N LYS A 256 -20.20 -10.54 -16.78
CA LYS A 256 -20.61 -10.32 -18.18
C LYS A 256 -19.45 -9.99 -19.12
N VAL A 257 -18.39 -9.37 -18.64
CA VAL A 257 -17.33 -8.82 -19.51
C VAL A 257 -16.01 -9.56 -19.32
N ILE A 258 -15.66 -9.92 -18.08
CA ILE A 258 -14.30 -10.41 -17.76
C ILE A 258 -14.25 -11.95 -17.73
N ASN A 259 -15.31 -12.60 -17.24
CA ASN A 259 -15.33 -14.05 -17.01
C ASN A 259 -16.46 -14.75 -17.79
N VAL A 260 -16.72 -14.32 -19.02
CA VAL A 260 -17.72 -14.93 -19.90
C VAL A 260 -17.43 -16.43 -20.08
N GLY A 261 -18.42 -17.27 -19.78
CA GLY A 261 -18.33 -18.73 -19.94
C GLY A 261 -17.62 -19.48 -18.81
N LYS A 262 -17.13 -18.78 -17.77
CA LYS A 262 -16.57 -19.41 -16.56
C LYS A 262 -17.66 -19.85 -15.61
N ARG A 263 -17.37 -20.86 -14.77
CA ARG A 263 -18.32 -21.35 -13.74
C ARG A 263 -18.31 -20.46 -12.51
N VAL A 264 -17.24 -19.69 -12.33
CA VAL A 264 -17.15 -18.67 -11.28
C VAL A 264 -17.23 -17.27 -11.91
N PRO A 265 -18.24 -16.47 -11.54
CA PRO A 265 -18.65 -15.27 -12.29
C PRO A 265 -17.76 -14.05 -12.06
N GLY A 266 -16.63 -14.13 -11.36
CA GLY A 266 -15.92 -12.91 -11.01
C GLY A 266 -14.80 -13.07 -10.00
N TYR A 267 -14.34 -11.93 -9.49
CA TYR A 267 -13.52 -11.86 -8.27
C TYR A 267 -14.41 -11.70 -7.03
N LEU A 268 -15.45 -10.85 -7.11
CA LEU A 268 -16.42 -10.66 -6.03
C LEU A 268 -17.45 -11.79 -6.03
N GLN A 269 -17.54 -12.53 -4.92
CA GLN A 269 -18.39 -13.73 -4.80
C GLN A 269 -19.59 -13.49 -3.90
N THR A 270 -19.37 -12.98 -2.69
CA THR A 270 -20.45 -12.71 -1.72
C THR A 270 -20.38 -11.25 -1.27
N ILE A 271 -21.54 -10.59 -1.22
CA ILE A 271 -21.68 -9.20 -0.77
C ILE A 271 -22.81 -9.13 0.26
N THR A 272 -22.46 -8.80 1.50
CA THR A 272 -23.40 -8.52 2.60
C THR A 272 -22.98 -7.20 3.25
N ILE A 273 -23.93 -6.36 3.69
CA ILE A 273 -23.63 -5.01 4.21
C ILE A 273 -23.87 -4.91 5.73
N CYS A 274 -24.76 -5.74 6.26
CA CYS A 274 -25.13 -5.72 7.67
C CYS A 274 -25.22 -7.16 8.23
N PRO A 275 -24.13 -7.70 8.81
CA PRO A 275 -22.80 -7.10 8.90
C PRO A 275 -22.13 -6.98 7.52
N LEU A 276 -21.18 -6.03 7.37
CA LEU A 276 -20.38 -5.94 6.15
C LEU A 276 -19.56 -7.22 6.04
N ARG A 277 -19.74 -7.94 4.95
CA ARG A 277 -18.98 -9.13 4.55
C ARG A 277 -18.83 -9.13 3.03
N LEU A 278 -17.59 -9.05 2.55
CA LEU A 278 -17.26 -9.18 1.14
C LEU A 278 -16.32 -10.36 0.98
N ILE A 279 -16.72 -11.41 0.28
CA ILE A 279 -15.87 -12.58 0.01
C ILE A 279 -15.43 -12.51 -1.45
N HIS A 280 -14.15 -12.75 -1.68
CA HIS A 280 -13.58 -12.70 -3.01
C HIS A 280 -12.50 -13.77 -3.24
N PHE A 281 -12.56 -14.33 -4.44
CA PHE A 281 -11.64 -15.30 -5.00
C PHE A 281 -11.91 -15.44 -6.50
N THR A 282 -11.01 -16.08 -7.23
CA THR A 282 -11.18 -16.32 -8.68
C THR A 282 -11.29 -17.81 -8.99
N GLU A 283 -11.76 -18.15 -10.19
CA GLU A 283 -11.70 -19.52 -10.68
C GLU A 283 -10.26 -20.07 -10.68
N GLY A 284 -9.27 -19.23 -11.02
CA GLY A 284 -7.86 -19.59 -10.99
C GLY A 284 -7.38 -19.99 -9.59
N ALA A 285 -7.90 -19.34 -8.55
CA ALA A 285 -7.59 -19.71 -7.17
C ALA A 285 -8.19 -21.07 -6.77
N LEU A 286 -9.40 -21.39 -7.24
CA LEU A 286 -10.00 -22.72 -7.04
C LEU A 286 -9.21 -23.81 -7.78
N ILE A 287 -8.76 -23.51 -9.01
CA ILE A 287 -7.92 -24.43 -9.79
C ILE A 287 -6.58 -24.66 -9.11
N LEU A 288 -5.97 -23.60 -8.58
CA LEU A 288 -4.74 -23.70 -7.82
C LEU A 288 -4.96 -24.53 -6.56
N TRP A 289 -6.00 -24.23 -5.78
CA TRP A 289 -6.38 -24.97 -4.58
C TRP A 289 -6.58 -26.46 -4.87
N ASN A 290 -7.25 -26.81 -5.97
CA ASN A 290 -7.42 -28.20 -6.40
C ASN A 290 -6.08 -28.93 -6.58
N LYS A 291 -5.07 -28.25 -7.12
CA LYS A 291 -3.77 -28.84 -7.44
C LYS A 291 -2.87 -28.99 -6.22
N ILE A 292 -2.88 -28.01 -5.31
CA ILE A 292 -1.86 -27.92 -4.25
C ILE A 292 -2.42 -28.00 -2.84
N GLY A 293 -3.73 -27.75 -2.64
CA GLY A 293 -4.34 -27.55 -1.34
C GLY A 293 -4.14 -28.70 -0.36
N SER A 294 -3.97 -29.94 -0.85
CA SER A 294 -3.70 -31.11 0.00
C SER A 294 -2.23 -31.41 0.29
N ASN A 295 -1.29 -30.71 -0.35
CA ASN A 295 0.14 -31.02 -0.29
C ASN A 295 0.97 -29.91 0.35
N VAL A 296 0.37 -28.77 0.67
CA VAL A 296 1.10 -27.57 1.11
C VAL A 296 0.49 -27.02 2.40
N PRO A 297 1.31 -26.52 3.34
CA PRO A 297 0.82 -25.74 4.46
C PRO A 297 0.15 -24.46 3.97
N ILE A 298 -0.89 -24.05 4.68
CA ILE A 298 -1.57 -22.78 4.42
C ILE A 298 -1.38 -21.84 5.59
N SER A 299 -1.44 -20.54 5.31
CA SER A 299 -1.41 -19.50 6.34
C SER A 299 -2.60 -18.58 6.15
N TRP A 300 -3.25 -18.21 7.25
CA TRP A 300 -4.30 -17.21 7.21
C TRP A 300 -4.20 -16.23 8.38
N ASP A 301 -4.54 -14.98 8.09
CA ASP A 301 -4.37 -13.87 8.99
C ASP A 301 -5.47 -12.82 8.77
N ALA A 302 -5.67 -11.94 9.75
CA ALA A 302 -6.50 -10.76 9.65
C ALA A 302 -5.69 -9.49 9.89
N THR A 303 -5.60 -8.64 8.87
CA THR A 303 -5.15 -7.27 9.05
C THR A 303 -6.35 -6.38 9.34
N GLY A 304 -6.51 -5.98 10.60
CA GLY A 304 -7.53 -5.00 10.98
C GLY A 304 -7.07 -3.56 10.77
N GLY A 305 -8.00 -2.66 10.46
CA GLY A 305 -7.76 -1.21 10.53
C GLY A 305 -7.30 -0.57 9.22
N ILE A 306 -7.42 -1.30 8.11
CA ILE A 306 -7.17 -0.74 6.77
C ILE A 306 -8.24 0.31 6.42
N VAL A 307 -9.48 0.11 6.88
CA VAL A 307 -10.61 1.02 6.66
C VAL A 307 -11.52 1.04 7.89
N MET A 308 -12.05 2.21 8.25
CA MET A 308 -13.17 2.34 9.19
C MET A 308 -14.47 2.53 8.39
N SER A 309 -15.48 1.71 8.66
CA SER A 309 -16.82 1.87 8.09
C SER A 309 -17.81 2.14 9.21
N ARG A 310 -18.45 3.31 9.19
CA ARG A 310 -19.46 3.73 10.20
C ARG A 310 -18.97 3.58 11.66
N GLY A 311 -17.70 3.92 11.91
CA GLY A 311 -17.08 3.80 13.23
C GLY A 311 -16.72 2.36 13.65
N LYS A 312 -16.99 1.35 12.82
CA LYS A 312 -16.53 -0.03 13.03
C LYS A 312 -15.27 -0.31 12.23
N ARG A 313 -14.33 -1.02 12.86
CA ARG A 313 -13.11 -1.51 12.21
C ARG A 313 -13.49 -2.56 11.17
N VAL A 314 -12.98 -2.41 9.96
CA VAL A 314 -13.05 -3.46 8.94
C VAL A 314 -11.77 -4.28 9.02
N TYR A 315 -11.95 -5.60 9.06
CA TYR A 315 -10.90 -6.61 9.03
C TYR A 315 -10.77 -7.15 7.61
N TYR A 316 -9.54 -7.23 7.13
CA TYR A 316 -9.18 -7.94 5.91
C TYR A 316 -8.58 -9.28 6.29
N TYR A 317 -9.25 -10.36 5.91
CA TYR A 317 -8.82 -11.74 6.10
C TYR A 317 -8.25 -12.26 4.80
N GLU A 318 -7.14 -12.98 4.86
CA GLU A 318 -6.54 -13.61 3.69
C GLU A 318 -6.11 -15.02 4.01
N LEU A 319 -6.40 -15.95 3.10
CA LEU A 319 -5.88 -17.31 3.11
C LEU A 319 -4.84 -17.41 2.00
N THR A 320 -3.62 -17.75 2.39
CA THR A 320 -2.46 -17.82 1.52
C THR A 320 -1.88 -19.22 1.49
N VAL A 321 -1.27 -19.55 0.35
CA VAL A 321 -0.50 -20.76 0.16
C VAL A 321 0.93 -20.36 -0.17
N THR A 322 1.90 -20.98 0.50
CA THR A 322 3.32 -20.79 0.20
C THR A 322 3.70 -21.59 -1.04
N ASN A 323 4.38 -20.96 -1.99
CA ASN A 323 4.90 -21.67 -3.15
C ASN A 323 6.08 -22.55 -2.74
N ILE A 324 5.88 -23.86 -2.73
CA ILE A 324 6.93 -24.86 -2.50
C ILE A 324 7.49 -25.35 -3.84
N ALA A 325 7.68 -24.44 -4.80
CA ALA A 325 8.46 -24.78 -5.99
C ALA A 325 9.89 -25.11 -5.53
N PRO A 326 10.47 -26.25 -5.96
CA PRO A 326 11.87 -26.54 -5.71
C PRO A 326 12.72 -25.50 -6.45
N GLN A 327 13.06 -24.39 -5.79
CA GLN A 327 14.11 -23.52 -6.27
C GLN A 327 15.43 -24.28 -6.16
N SER A 328 16.28 -24.12 -7.17
CA SER A 328 17.53 -24.86 -7.28
C SER A 328 18.33 -24.83 -5.99
N VAL A 329 19.03 -25.93 -5.72
CA VAL A 329 19.92 -26.27 -4.59
C VAL A 329 20.95 -25.16 -4.22
N THR A 330 21.02 -24.07 -4.98
CA THR A 330 21.95 -22.96 -4.85
C THR A 330 21.49 -21.83 -3.92
N THR A 331 20.22 -21.75 -3.54
CA THR A 331 19.74 -20.71 -2.61
C THR A 331 19.07 -21.32 -1.38
N LYS A 332 19.65 -21.11 -0.20
CA LYS A 332 19.17 -21.55 1.13
C LYS A 332 17.81 -20.96 1.56
N ASN A 333 17.01 -20.42 0.63
CA ASN A 333 15.68 -19.88 0.89
C ASN A 333 14.65 -20.83 0.27
N VAL A 334 14.13 -21.74 1.11
CA VAL A 334 13.25 -22.86 0.73
C VAL A 334 11.80 -22.42 0.43
N SER A 335 11.43 -21.17 0.66
CA SER A 335 10.06 -20.68 0.40
C SER A 335 10.00 -19.74 -0.81
N GLY A 336 9.29 -20.16 -1.86
CA GLY A 336 8.84 -19.24 -2.91
C GLY A 336 7.79 -18.26 -2.38
N PRO A 337 7.41 -17.24 -3.18
CA PRO A 337 6.42 -16.24 -2.76
C PRO A 337 5.08 -16.90 -2.39
N SER A 338 4.45 -16.41 -1.32
CA SER A 338 3.09 -16.83 -0.95
C SER A 338 2.06 -16.16 -1.85
N PHE A 339 0.99 -16.88 -2.17
CA PHE A 339 -0.09 -16.38 -3.01
C PHE A 339 -1.44 -16.42 -2.28
N PRO A 340 -2.27 -15.36 -2.39
CA PRO A 340 -3.63 -15.37 -1.86
C PRO A 340 -4.51 -16.31 -2.69
N ILE A 341 -5.22 -17.21 -2.01
CA ILE A 341 -6.22 -18.10 -2.61
C ILE A 341 -7.60 -17.46 -2.50
N THR A 342 -7.95 -16.99 -1.31
CA THR A 342 -9.21 -16.30 -1.07
C THR A 342 -9.00 -15.25 0.00
N SER A 343 -9.84 -14.23 -0.01
CA SER A 343 -9.86 -13.22 1.04
C SER A 343 -11.29 -12.74 1.33
N MET A 344 -11.46 -12.18 2.52
CA MET A 344 -12.72 -11.65 3.00
C MET A 344 -12.51 -10.30 3.66
N LEU A 345 -13.39 -9.34 3.41
CA LEU A 345 -13.52 -8.14 4.23
C LEU A 345 -14.71 -8.31 5.16
N SER A 346 -14.54 -8.10 6.46
CA SER A 346 -15.67 -8.14 7.40
C SER A 346 -15.59 -7.07 8.50
N THR A 347 -16.76 -6.63 8.96
CA THR A 347 -16.89 -5.81 10.19
C THR A 347 -17.06 -6.65 11.46
N THR A 348 -17.16 -7.97 11.31
CA THR A 348 -17.25 -8.94 12.40
C THR A 348 -16.01 -9.82 12.45
N HIS A 349 -15.73 -10.35 13.64
CA HIS A 349 -14.60 -11.22 13.91
C HIS A 349 -15.07 -12.40 14.77
N THR A 350 -15.76 -13.35 14.13
CA THR A 350 -16.31 -14.54 14.79
C THR A 350 -15.91 -15.82 14.06
N THR A 351 -15.82 -16.94 14.77
CA THR A 351 -15.54 -18.26 14.17
C THR A 351 -16.52 -18.59 13.04
N MET A 352 -17.81 -18.27 13.20
CA MET A 352 -18.82 -18.56 12.18
C MET A 352 -18.65 -17.73 10.91
N ASP A 353 -18.10 -16.51 11.00
CA ASP A 353 -17.79 -15.72 9.80
C ASP A 353 -16.71 -16.40 8.95
N LEU A 354 -15.66 -16.91 9.61
CA LEU A 354 -14.56 -17.61 8.93
C LEU A 354 -15.02 -18.95 8.36
N VAL A 355 -15.85 -19.70 9.11
CA VAL A 355 -16.43 -20.95 8.61
C VAL A 355 -17.31 -20.70 7.40
N GLN A 356 -18.20 -19.69 7.44
CA GLN A 356 -19.03 -19.35 6.30
C GLN A 356 -18.19 -18.92 5.08
N TRP A 357 -17.12 -18.18 5.30
CA TRP A 357 -16.19 -17.80 4.23
C TRP A 357 -15.57 -19.02 3.53
N LEU A 358 -15.11 -20.01 4.30
CA LEU A 358 -14.59 -21.25 3.73
C LEU A 358 -15.68 -22.10 3.07
N GLN A 359 -16.89 -22.11 3.61
CA GLN A 359 -18.04 -22.79 3.01
C GLN A 359 -18.46 -22.18 1.66
N ASP A 360 -18.45 -20.85 1.54
CA ASP A 360 -18.70 -20.16 0.27
C ASP A 360 -17.63 -20.53 -0.78
N PHE A 361 -16.37 -20.63 -0.35
CA PHE A 361 -15.25 -21.06 -1.20
C PHE A 361 -15.41 -22.54 -1.63
N GLU A 362 -15.77 -23.42 -0.71
CA GLU A 362 -16.04 -24.83 -1.01
C GLU A 362 -17.26 -25.01 -1.92
N ALA A 363 -18.33 -24.25 -1.73
CA ALA A 363 -19.51 -24.29 -2.60
C ALA A 363 -19.13 -23.93 -4.03
N ALA A 364 -18.31 -22.90 -4.23
CA ALA A 364 -17.79 -22.55 -5.55
C ALA A 364 -16.85 -23.62 -6.12
N TYR A 365 -16.02 -24.24 -5.28
CA TYR A 365 -15.20 -25.40 -5.67
C TYR A 365 -16.07 -26.56 -6.19
N ARG A 366 -17.14 -26.90 -5.47
CA ARG A 366 -18.08 -27.97 -5.84
C ARG A 366 -18.84 -27.64 -7.12
N ASN A 367 -19.14 -26.36 -7.38
CA ASN A 367 -19.71 -25.95 -8.68
C ASN A 367 -18.73 -26.15 -9.84
N LEU A 368 -17.42 -25.98 -9.59
CA LEU A 368 -16.39 -26.15 -10.61
C LEU A 368 -16.09 -27.63 -10.88
N TYR A 369 -15.89 -28.45 -9.83
CA TYR A 369 -15.41 -29.84 -9.94
C TYR A 369 -16.49 -30.91 -9.71
N GLY A 370 -17.69 -30.52 -9.31
CA GLY A 370 -18.79 -31.42 -8.96
C GLY A 370 -18.72 -31.94 -7.52
N PHE A 371 -19.86 -32.41 -7.00
CA PHE A 371 -20.00 -32.88 -5.61
C PHE A 371 -19.28 -34.20 -5.30
N LYS A 372 -18.78 -34.92 -6.32
CA LYS A 372 -18.05 -36.18 -6.15
C LYS A 372 -16.57 -35.98 -5.83
N ALA A 373 -16.00 -34.83 -6.20
CA ALA A 373 -14.61 -34.52 -5.90
C ALA A 373 -14.49 -34.09 -4.42
N PRO A 374 -13.60 -34.70 -3.62
CA PRO A 374 -13.37 -34.26 -2.25
C PRO A 374 -12.74 -32.87 -2.26
N PHE A 375 -13.18 -32.01 -1.35
CA PHE A 375 -12.54 -30.71 -1.16
C PHE A 375 -11.11 -30.93 -0.59
N PRO A 376 -10.06 -30.36 -1.21
CA PRO A 376 -8.70 -30.54 -0.73
C PRO A 376 -8.52 -30.05 0.71
N ARG A 377 -8.05 -30.94 1.59
CA ARG A 377 -7.73 -30.62 2.99
C ARG A 377 -6.22 -30.40 3.13
N PRO A 378 -5.77 -29.26 3.67
CA PRO A 378 -4.35 -29.00 3.87
C PRO A 378 -3.80 -29.87 5.00
N PRO A 379 -2.51 -30.27 4.93
CA PRO A 379 -1.87 -30.99 6.02
C PRO A 379 -1.74 -30.11 7.27
N ILE A 380 -1.44 -28.81 7.08
CA ILE A 380 -1.16 -27.87 8.15
C ILE A 380 -1.82 -26.51 7.85
N VAL A 381 -2.39 -25.89 8.89
CA VAL A 381 -2.92 -24.52 8.86
C VAL A 381 -2.21 -23.67 9.92
N HIS A 382 -1.48 -22.65 9.50
CA HIS A 382 -0.89 -21.64 10.36
C HIS A 382 -1.86 -20.48 10.57
N SER A 383 -2.33 -20.32 11.81
CA SER A 383 -3.35 -19.36 12.22
C SER A 383 -2.77 -18.17 12.95
N ASP A 384 -3.32 -16.97 12.75
CA ASP A 384 -3.13 -15.87 13.71
C ASP A 384 -3.48 -16.34 15.15
N GLY A 385 -2.90 -15.68 16.15
CA GLY A 385 -3.06 -15.97 17.57
C GLY A 385 -4.46 -15.70 18.12
N SER A 386 -5.37 -15.12 17.33
CA SER A 386 -6.78 -15.03 17.70
C SER A 386 -7.47 -16.40 17.62
N LEU A 387 -8.10 -16.83 18.72
CA LEU A 387 -8.77 -18.14 18.82
C LEU A 387 -9.84 -18.39 17.76
N VAL A 388 -10.38 -17.35 17.13
CA VAL A 388 -11.40 -17.51 16.07
C VAL A 388 -10.84 -18.30 14.88
N PHE A 389 -9.55 -18.16 14.57
CA PHE A 389 -8.91 -18.85 13.45
C PHE A 389 -8.73 -20.34 13.76
N PRO A 390 -8.00 -20.77 14.82
CA PRO A 390 -7.88 -22.20 15.11
C PRO A 390 -9.23 -22.91 15.22
N LEU A 391 -10.21 -22.28 15.88
CA LEU A 391 -11.56 -22.84 16.00
C LEU A 391 -12.26 -23.00 14.65
N ALA A 392 -12.09 -22.05 13.74
CA ALA A 392 -12.68 -22.14 12.40
C ALA A 392 -12.01 -23.23 11.56
N ALA A 393 -10.68 -23.36 11.61
CA ALA A 393 -9.95 -24.43 10.92
C ALA A 393 -10.34 -25.81 11.45
N MET A 394 -10.40 -25.98 12.77
CA MET A 394 -10.84 -27.22 13.42
C MET A 394 -12.25 -27.60 12.96
N ARG A 395 -13.17 -26.64 12.97
CA ARG A 395 -14.56 -26.91 12.58
C ARG A 395 -14.72 -27.20 11.10
N PHE A 396 -13.99 -26.50 10.22
CA PHE A 396 -14.16 -26.63 8.78
C PHE A 396 -13.36 -27.80 8.18
N PHE A 397 -12.09 -27.97 8.54
CA PHE A 397 -11.23 -28.99 7.91
C PHE A 397 -11.33 -30.36 8.59
N ASN A 398 -11.62 -30.39 9.89
CA ASN A 398 -11.56 -31.62 10.70
C ASN A 398 -12.91 -32.11 11.22
N ASP A 399 -13.97 -31.31 11.02
CA ASP A 399 -15.29 -31.50 11.62
C ASP A 399 -15.24 -31.60 13.16
N ASP A 400 -14.24 -30.94 13.79
CA ASP A 400 -14.07 -30.95 15.24
C ASP A 400 -15.01 -29.90 15.87
N ASN A 401 -16.02 -30.38 16.61
CA ASN A 401 -17.01 -29.50 17.24
C ASN A 401 -16.47 -28.71 18.44
N THR A 402 -15.35 -29.15 19.05
CA THR A 402 -14.77 -28.50 20.24
C THR A 402 -13.24 -28.53 20.21
N MET A 403 -12.63 -27.54 20.86
CA MET A 403 -11.18 -27.52 21.14
C MET A 403 -10.74 -28.78 21.92
N SER A 404 -11.58 -29.25 22.86
CA SER A 404 -11.27 -30.45 23.65
C SER A 404 -11.14 -31.70 22.78
N ALA A 405 -12.01 -31.87 21.78
CA ALA A 405 -11.92 -32.98 20.83
C ALA A 405 -10.61 -32.94 20.04
N TYR A 406 -10.23 -31.75 19.55
CA TYR A 406 -8.95 -31.55 18.86
C TYR A 406 -7.75 -31.87 19.76
N LEU A 407 -7.70 -31.31 20.98
CA LEU A 407 -6.61 -31.55 21.91
C LEU A 407 -6.48 -33.01 22.32
N LYS A 408 -7.61 -33.71 22.52
CA LYS A 408 -7.62 -35.14 22.82
C LYS A 408 -7.03 -35.95 21.66
N ARG A 409 -7.38 -35.61 20.41
CA ARG A 409 -6.77 -36.24 19.23
C ARG A 409 -5.27 -35.97 19.17
N SER A 410 -4.85 -34.71 19.31
CA SER A 410 -3.44 -34.33 19.32
C SER A 410 -2.64 -35.09 20.39
N TRP A 411 -3.23 -35.27 21.57
CA TRP A 411 -2.63 -36.08 22.64
C TRP A 411 -2.47 -37.55 22.25
N ILE A 412 -3.46 -38.15 21.59
CA ILE A 412 -3.39 -39.53 21.11
C ILE A 412 -2.31 -39.68 20.03
N ILE A 413 -2.17 -38.71 19.12
CA ILE A 413 -1.13 -38.66 18.08
C ILE A 413 0.26 -38.61 18.72
N VAL A 414 0.48 -37.68 19.65
CA VAL A 414 1.76 -37.55 20.37
C VAL A 414 2.14 -38.84 21.10
N ASN A 415 1.16 -39.52 21.70
CA ASN A 415 1.37 -40.78 22.39
C ASN A 415 1.49 -42.00 21.45
N LYS A 416 1.57 -41.80 20.13
CA LYS A 416 1.69 -42.86 19.11
C LYS A 416 0.53 -43.88 19.16
N LYS A 417 -0.66 -43.43 19.57
CA LYS A 417 -1.89 -44.24 19.67
C LYS A 417 -2.93 -43.86 18.61
N ALA A 418 -2.56 -43.02 17.65
CA ALA A 418 -3.46 -42.50 16.63
C ALA A 418 -3.86 -43.53 15.59
N THR A 419 -5.10 -43.44 15.14
CA THR A 419 -5.62 -44.19 13.99
C THR A 419 -5.25 -43.48 12.68
N ASN A 420 -5.42 -44.18 11.54
CA ASN A 420 -5.25 -43.55 10.23
C ASN A 420 -6.24 -42.39 10.01
N GLU A 421 -7.44 -42.46 10.60
CA GLU A 421 -8.41 -41.36 10.56
C GLU A 421 -7.86 -40.13 11.30
N ASP A 422 -7.26 -40.32 12.48
CA ASP A 422 -6.67 -39.23 13.25
C ASP A 422 -5.55 -38.51 12.49
N LEU A 423 -4.72 -39.28 11.77
CA LEU A 423 -3.60 -38.78 10.97
C LEU A 423 -4.03 -38.14 9.65
N SER A 424 -5.24 -38.45 9.16
CA SER A 424 -5.79 -37.87 7.92
C SER A 424 -6.34 -36.45 8.08
N LYS A 425 -6.48 -35.98 9.33
CA LYS A 425 -7.04 -34.66 9.66
C LYS A 425 -5.97 -33.58 9.62
N THR A 426 -6.39 -32.37 9.28
CA THR A 426 -5.55 -31.18 9.23
C THR A 426 -4.99 -30.82 10.61
N VAL A 427 -3.70 -30.53 10.67
CA VAL A 427 -3.04 -30.02 11.87
C VAL A 427 -3.19 -28.50 11.93
N VAL A 428 -3.80 -28.01 13.00
CA VAL A 428 -4.05 -26.58 13.24
C VAL A 428 -2.99 -26.04 14.19
N HIS A 429 -2.17 -25.12 13.70
CA HIS A 429 -1.09 -24.47 14.45
C HIS A 429 -1.35 -22.99 14.63
N SER A 430 -0.95 -22.47 15.80
CA SER A 430 -0.74 -21.03 15.96
C SER A 430 0.53 -20.62 15.21
N CYS A 431 0.46 -19.54 14.45
CA CYS A 431 1.55 -19.00 13.66
C CYS A 431 2.71 -18.61 14.59
N PHE A 432 3.89 -19.14 14.28
CA PHE A 432 5.08 -18.92 15.09
C PHE A 432 5.49 -17.45 15.17
N ALA A 433 5.37 -16.69 14.07
CA ALA A 433 5.66 -15.26 14.06
C ALA A 433 4.73 -14.49 15.04
N HIS A 434 3.44 -14.82 15.05
CA HIS A 434 2.47 -14.24 15.97
C HIS A 434 2.74 -14.62 17.43
N PHE A 435 3.10 -15.88 17.68
CA PHE A 435 3.55 -16.34 19.00
C PHE A 435 4.77 -15.56 19.49
N SER A 436 5.83 -15.48 18.67
CA SER A 436 7.07 -14.75 18.97
C SER A 436 6.84 -13.27 19.22
N LYS A 437 5.97 -12.63 18.41
CA LYS A 437 5.54 -11.24 18.63
C LYS A 437 4.84 -11.07 19.98
N GLY A 438 4.00 -12.03 20.37
CA GLY A 438 3.37 -12.09 21.69
C GLY A 438 4.40 -12.18 22.82
N VAL A 439 5.36 -13.10 22.71
CA VAL A 439 6.47 -13.27 23.67
C VAL A 439 7.28 -11.97 23.78
N LYS A 440 7.73 -11.41 22.65
CA LYS A 440 8.50 -10.15 22.60
C LYS A 440 7.75 -9.02 23.29
N ARG A 441 6.44 -8.88 23.03
CA ARG A 441 5.62 -7.82 23.61
C ARG A 441 5.51 -7.96 25.13
N GLN A 442 5.37 -9.17 25.66
CA GLN A 442 5.33 -9.39 27.10
C GLN A 442 6.71 -9.19 27.72
N ALA A 443 7.76 -9.79 27.14
CA ALA A 443 9.14 -9.64 27.60
C ALA A 443 9.54 -8.16 27.72
N THR A 444 9.17 -7.32 26.74
CA THR A 444 9.50 -5.88 26.74
C THR A 444 8.88 -5.11 27.92
N LYS A 445 7.80 -5.62 28.54
CA LYS A 445 7.20 -4.98 29.72
C LYS A 445 8.00 -5.22 31.00
N PHE A 446 8.71 -6.35 31.07
CA PHE A 446 9.37 -6.82 32.30
C PHE A 446 10.89 -6.78 32.21
N PHE A 447 11.43 -6.75 30.99
CA PHE A 447 12.87 -6.92 30.74
C PHE A 447 13.46 -5.74 29.97
N THR A 448 14.74 -5.46 30.22
CA THR A 448 15.54 -4.55 29.40
C THR A 448 15.77 -5.14 28.01
N LYS A 449 16.10 -4.31 27.01
CA LYS A 449 16.26 -4.74 25.59
C LYS A 449 17.17 -5.97 25.42
N LYS A 450 18.30 -6.04 26.15
CA LYS A 450 19.21 -7.20 26.13
C LYS A 450 18.57 -8.49 26.68
N LYS A 451 17.68 -8.37 27.67
CA LYS A 451 16.98 -9.52 28.28
C LYS A 451 15.75 -9.97 27.49
N VAL A 452 15.17 -9.10 26.66
CA VAL A 452 14.10 -9.49 25.71
C VAL A 452 14.61 -10.48 24.66
N ALA A 453 15.80 -10.26 24.13
CA ALA A 453 16.39 -11.15 23.14
C ALA A 453 16.76 -12.51 23.74
N PHE A 454 17.25 -12.54 24.99
CA PHE A 454 17.41 -13.78 25.76
C PHE A 454 16.09 -14.55 25.92
N ALA A 455 14.98 -13.87 26.24
CA ALA A 455 13.67 -14.50 26.36
C ALA A 455 13.19 -15.10 25.02
N LEU A 456 13.42 -14.42 23.90
CA LEU A 456 13.10 -14.97 22.58
C LEU A 456 13.99 -16.17 22.22
N TRP A 457 15.26 -16.14 22.61
CA TRP A 457 16.21 -17.22 22.38
C TRP A 457 15.81 -18.50 23.12
N ILE A 458 15.56 -18.45 24.45
CA ILE A 458 15.13 -19.65 25.18
C ILE A 458 13.78 -20.18 24.66
N MET A 459 12.86 -19.31 24.26
CA MET A 459 11.56 -19.72 23.72
C MET A 459 11.68 -20.37 22.33
N SER A 460 12.74 -20.06 21.57
CA SER A 460 13.00 -20.72 20.29
C SER A 460 13.35 -22.21 20.44
N LEU A 461 13.88 -22.63 21.60
CA LEU A 461 14.19 -24.04 21.87
C LEU A 461 12.93 -24.92 21.86
N LEU A 462 11.78 -24.38 22.27
CA LEU A 462 10.50 -25.08 22.22
C LEU A 462 10.09 -25.43 20.78
N VAL A 463 10.42 -24.57 19.83
CA VAL A 463 10.04 -24.71 18.42
C VAL A 463 10.98 -25.66 17.69
N ASN A 464 12.22 -25.77 18.19
CA ASN A 464 13.27 -26.65 17.66
C ASN A 464 13.33 -28.01 18.38
N SER A 465 12.33 -28.30 19.23
CA SER A 465 12.18 -29.59 19.89
C SER A 465 11.62 -30.63 18.92
N ASN A 466 12.24 -31.80 18.84
CA ASN A 466 11.83 -32.88 17.92
C ASN A 466 10.79 -33.81 18.55
N THR A 467 10.73 -33.83 19.89
CA THR A 467 9.82 -34.67 20.65
C THR A 467 9.06 -33.84 21.68
N VAL A 468 7.93 -34.36 22.14
CA VAL A 468 7.15 -33.69 23.19
C VAL A 468 7.87 -33.77 24.53
N GLU A 469 8.66 -34.82 24.75
CA GLU A 469 9.52 -34.99 25.91
C GLU A 469 10.63 -33.93 25.94
N GLU A 470 11.30 -33.69 24.81
CA GLU A 470 12.27 -32.59 24.68
C GLU A 470 11.60 -31.23 24.94
N MET A 471 10.45 -30.98 24.32
CA MET A 471 9.71 -29.73 24.50
C MET A 471 9.31 -29.52 25.97
N ALA A 472 8.84 -30.57 26.65
CA ALA A 472 8.45 -30.51 28.06
C ALA A 472 9.65 -30.23 28.97
N SER A 473 10.79 -30.88 28.72
CA SER A 473 12.04 -30.61 29.44
C SER A 473 12.53 -29.17 29.21
N MET A 474 12.52 -28.69 27.97
CA MET A 474 12.85 -27.30 27.65
C MET A 474 11.93 -26.32 28.37
N TRP A 475 10.62 -26.60 28.37
CA TRP A 475 9.62 -25.77 29.05
C TRP A 475 9.88 -25.69 30.56
N GLU A 476 10.19 -26.80 31.21
CA GLU A 476 10.51 -26.85 32.65
C GLU A 476 11.73 -25.98 32.99
N HIS A 477 12.80 -26.09 32.20
CA HIS A 477 13.99 -25.26 32.39
C HIS A 477 13.73 -23.78 32.12
N ILE A 478 12.95 -23.45 31.09
CA ILE A 478 12.52 -22.07 30.80
C ILE A 478 11.74 -21.49 31.97
N CYS A 479 10.75 -22.23 32.49
CA CYS A 479 9.96 -21.81 33.65
C CYS A 479 10.85 -21.58 34.87
N THR A 480 11.79 -22.49 35.13
CA THR A 480 12.73 -22.35 36.25
C THR A 480 13.57 -21.07 36.11
N VAL A 481 14.13 -20.80 34.92
CA VAL A 481 14.94 -19.60 34.67
C VAL A 481 14.12 -18.32 34.77
N LEU A 482 12.91 -18.28 34.19
CA LEU A 482 12.09 -17.07 34.13
C LEU A 482 11.36 -16.75 35.44
N LEU A 483 11.02 -17.77 36.23
CA LEU A 483 10.27 -17.60 37.48
C LEU A 483 11.18 -17.58 38.72
N SER A 484 12.46 -17.95 38.60
CA SER A 484 13.34 -17.94 39.76
C SER A 484 13.59 -16.50 40.26
N PRO A 485 13.33 -16.22 41.54
CA PRO A 485 13.59 -14.90 42.12
C PRO A 485 15.09 -14.63 42.31
N THR A 486 15.92 -15.68 42.36
CA THR A 486 17.36 -15.61 42.59
C THR A 486 18.12 -16.61 41.71
N GLN A 487 19.42 -16.38 41.52
CA GLN A 487 20.31 -17.31 40.80
C GLN A 487 20.76 -18.46 41.70
N ASN A 488 19.80 -19.28 42.14
CA ASN A 488 20.05 -20.46 42.96
C ASN A 488 20.57 -21.63 42.11
N THR A 489 20.88 -22.76 42.75
CA THR A 489 21.38 -23.97 42.06
C THR A 489 20.45 -24.44 40.94
N ALA A 490 19.13 -24.42 41.15
CA ALA A 490 18.16 -24.86 40.14
C ALA A 490 18.16 -23.95 38.90
N TYR A 491 18.31 -22.63 39.10
CA TYR A 491 18.53 -21.68 38.01
C TYR A 491 19.82 -22.01 37.24
N SER A 492 20.94 -22.20 37.95
CA SER A 492 22.25 -22.46 37.33
C SER A 492 22.29 -23.78 36.55
N VAL A 493 21.60 -24.81 37.03
CA VAL A 493 21.43 -26.07 36.29
C VAL A 493 20.57 -25.83 35.06
N SER A 494 19.40 -25.20 35.21
CA SER A 494 18.48 -25.01 34.09
C SER A 494 19.04 -24.11 32.99
N ILE A 495 19.78 -23.06 33.33
CA ILE A 495 20.44 -22.21 32.33
C ILE A 495 21.52 -22.98 31.58
N SER A 496 22.27 -23.85 32.26
CA SER A 496 23.30 -24.69 31.63
C SER A 496 22.66 -25.69 30.67
N CYS A 497 21.54 -26.31 31.05
CA CYS A 497 20.76 -27.21 30.18
C CYS A 497 20.24 -26.49 28.93
N LEU A 498 19.70 -25.27 29.08
CA LEU A 498 19.21 -24.48 27.93
C LEU A 498 20.34 -24.05 27.00
N SER A 499 21.49 -23.63 27.55
CA SER A 499 22.67 -23.31 26.74
C SER A 499 23.19 -24.52 25.97
N TYR A 500 23.30 -25.67 26.63
CA TYR A 500 23.70 -26.91 25.98
C TYR A 500 22.73 -27.32 24.85
N ALA A 501 21.42 -27.19 25.09
CA ALA A 501 20.41 -27.47 24.08
C ALA A 501 20.53 -26.54 22.86
N ALA A 502 20.80 -25.25 23.08
CA ALA A 502 20.99 -24.29 22.01
C ALA A 502 22.27 -24.55 21.20
N ASP A 503 23.37 -24.90 21.85
CA ASP A 503 24.62 -25.26 21.19
C ASP A 503 24.42 -26.50 20.31
N ASN A 504 23.68 -27.50 20.79
CA ASN A 504 23.33 -28.68 20.00
C ASN A 504 22.49 -28.33 18.77
N VAL A 505 21.51 -27.43 18.90
CA VAL A 505 20.72 -26.98 17.74
C VAL A 505 21.59 -26.25 16.72
N ASN A 506 22.51 -25.38 17.18
CA ASN A 506 23.42 -24.66 16.29
C ASN A 506 24.40 -25.56 15.54
N ASN A 507 24.81 -26.67 16.16
CA ASN A 507 25.78 -27.61 15.60
C ASN A 507 25.13 -28.70 14.72
N ASP A 508 23.81 -28.82 14.73
CA ASP A 508 23.08 -29.80 13.93
C ASP A 508 22.87 -29.27 12.50
N PRO A 509 23.53 -29.87 11.48
CA PRO A 509 23.43 -29.41 10.09
C PRO A 509 22.05 -29.66 9.48
N ASP A 510 21.26 -30.57 10.06
CA ASP A 510 19.93 -30.93 9.59
C ASP A 510 18.83 -30.06 10.23
N LYS A 511 19.18 -29.21 11.21
CA LYS A 511 18.24 -28.28 11.84
C LYS A 511 18.19 -26.94 11.12
N ASP A 512 16.96 -26.54 10.80
CA ASP A 512 16.68 -25.23 10.25
C ASP A 512 16.69 -24.20 11.39
N ASN A 513 17.88 -23.68 11.70
CA ASN A 513 18.16 -22.79 12.84
C ASN A 513 17.59 -21.37 12.62
N PHE A 514 16.29 -21.26 12.38
CA PHE A 514 15.59 -20.03 11.96
C PHE A 514 15.82 -18.82 12.88
N ILE A 515 16.19 -19.03 14.16
CA ILE A 515 16.28 -17.95 15.18
C ILE A 515 17.61 -17.96 15.95
N ILE A 516 18.22 -19.15 16.13
CA ILE A 516 19.38 -19.30 17.02
C ILE A 516 20.69 -18.83 16.35
N ARG A 517 20.74 -18.78 15.00
CA ARG A 517 21.93 -18.38 14.21
C ARG A 517 22.52 -17.00 14.56
N ASN A 518 21.76 -16.13 15.24
CA ASN A 518 22.13 -14.73 15.50
C ASN A 518 22.47 -14.40 16.97
N VAL A 519 22.56 -15.41 17.85
CA VAL A 519 22.93 -15.23 19.25
C VAL A 519 24.22 -16.01 19.51
N LYS A 520 25.33 -15.30 19.73
CA LYS A 520 26.59 -15.90 20.16
C LYS A 520 26.79 -15.63 21.64
N VAL A 521 27.21 -16.62 22.41
CA VAL A 521 27.66 -16.43 23.79
C VAL A 521 29.18 -16.27 23.73
N ASP A 522 29.71 -15.17 24.26
CA ASP A 522 31.15 -14.99 24.31
C ASP A 522 31.78 -15.83 25.44
N SER A 523 33.11 -15.83 25.49
CA SER A 523 33.89 -16.57 26.48
C SER A 523 33.65 -16.14 27.94
N LYS A 524 32.86 -15.08 28.18
CA LYS A 524 32.48 -14.58 29.51
C LYS A 524 31.02 -14.88 29.85
N GLY A 525 30.29 -15.59 28.97
CA GLY A 525 28.87 -15.87 29.15
C GLY A 525 27.97 -14.69 28.78
N GLU A 526 28.50 -13.64 28.13
CA GLU A 526 27.71 -12.52 27.66
C GLU A 526 27.17 -12.77 26.24
N TYR A 527 25.88 -12.48 26.06
CA TYR A 527 25.20 -12.65 24.78
C TYR A 527 25.54 -11.51 23.82
N GLN A 528 26.19 -11.86 22.71
CA GLN A 528 26.43 -11.00 21.56
C GLN A 528 25.32 -11.19 20.53
N TYR A 529 24.62 -10.10 20.25
CA TYR A 529 23.56 -10.04 19.25
C TYR A 529 24.12 -9.52 17.93
N SER A 530 23.90 -10.23 16.83
CA SER A 530 24.07 -9.64 15.50
C SER A 530 23.06 -8.49 15.33
N SER A 531 23.53 -7.32 14.89
CA SER A 531 22.71 -6.11 14.71
C SER A 531 21.68 -6.20 13.57
N THR A 532 21.61 -7.32 12.86
CA THR A 532 20.78 -7.51 11.65
C THR A 532 19.32 -7.91 11.92
N LEU A 533 18.82 -7.78 13.16
CA LEU A 533 17.51 -8.27 13.61
C LEU A 533 16.33 -7.32 13.29
N ASP A 534 16.30 -6.78 12.07
CA ASP A 534 15.27 -5.83 11.61
C ASP A 534 14.20 -6.42 10.69
N GLN A 535 14.13 -7.75 10.48
CA GLN A 535 13.07 -8.35 9.66
C GLN A 535 12.50 -9.64 10.29
N VAL A 536 11.55 -9.47 11.22
CA VAL A 536 10.41 -10.38 11.46
C VAL A 536 9.16 -9.55 11.71
#